data_AF-Q93WW1-F1
#
_entry.id   AF-Q93WW1-F1
#
_cell.length_a   1.000
_cell.length_b   1.000
_cell.length_c   1.000
_cell.angle_alpha   90.00
_cell.angle_beta   90.00
_cell.angle_gamma   90.00
#
_symmetry.space_group_name_H-M   'P 1'
#
loop_
_entity.id
_entity.type
_entity.pdbx_description
1 polymer ?
#
loop_
_entity_poly.entity_id
_entity_poly.type
_entity_poly.pdbx_seq_one_letter_code
_entity_poly.pdbx_strand_id
1 'polypeptide(L)'
;LEEKKSLLAKCAATTLSSKLIGGEKEFFASIVVDAVLAIGNDDRLNMIGIKKVPGGNMRDSFLVNGVAFKKTFSYAGFEQQPKKFVNPKILLLNIELELKSEKENAEIRLSDPLQYQSIVDAEWNIIYDKLDKCVKSGAKIVLSRLAIGDLATQYFADRDIFCAGRVTEEDLQRVAAATGGTVQTSVNNIIDEILGSCEVFEERQVGNERFNIFNGCPSGQTATIVLRGGADQFI
;
A
#
# COMPACT_ATOMS: atom_id res chain seq x y z
N LEU A 1 -8.31 -31.80 2.56
CA LEU A 1 -7.49 -30.57 2.41
C LEU A 1 -6.24 -30.62 3.29
N GLU A 2 -6.34 -31.02 4.56
CA GLU A 2 -5.19 -31.13 5.48
C GLU A 2 -4.11 -32.11 5.03
N GLU A 3 -4.46 -33.27 4.48
CA GLU A 3 -3.46 -34.21 3.95
C GLU A 3 -2.66 -33.61 2.77
N LYS A 4 -3.34 -32.87 1.88
CA LYS A 4 -2.71 -32.16 0.76
C LYS A 4 -1.79 -31.05 1.28
N LYS A 5 -2.23 -30.29 2.28
CA LYS A 5 -1.42 -29.25 2.94
C LYS A 5 -0.16 -29.84 3.59
N SER A 6 -0.29 -30.97 4.29
CA SER A 6 0.83 -31.70 4.90
C SER A 6 1.82 -32.21 3.86
N LEU A 7 1.33 -32.75 2.74
CA LEU A 7 2.19 -33.23 1.65
C LEU A 7 2.97 -32.08 1.01
N LEU A 8 2.29 -30.96 0.70
CA LEU A 8 2.93 -29.76 0.16
C LEU A 8 3.98 -29.18 1.12
N ALA A 9 3.71 -29.20 2.43
CA ALA A 9 4.68 -28.75 3.43
C ALA A 9 5.94 -29.62 3.45
N LYS A 10 5.81 -30.95 3.30
CA LYS A 10 6.97 -31.86 3.19
C LYS A 10 7.78 -31.59 1.92
N CYS A 11 7.10 -31.36 0.79
CA CYS A 11 7.76 -30.98 -0.46
C CYS A 11 8.54 -29.66 -0.32
N ALA A 12 7.90 -28.63 0.24
CA ALA A 12 8.53 -27.34 0.52
C ALA A 12 9.73 -27.50 1.47
N ALA A 13 9.58 -28.23 2.57
CA ALA A 13 10.65 -28.47 3.53
C ALA A 13 11.88 -29.15 2.92
N THR A 14 11.67 -30.03 1.93
CA THR A 14 12.76 -30.70 1.19
C THR A 14 13.57 -29.70 0.36
N THR A 15 12.92 -28.72 -0.27
CA THR A 15 13.62 -27.67 -1.02
C THR A 15 14.40 -26.72 -0.11
N LEU A 16 13.86 -26.45 1.08
CA LEU A 16 14.47 -25.54 2.06
C LEU A 16 15.61 -26.17 2.86
N SER A 17 15.67 -27.50 2.97
CA SER A 17 16.68 -28.18 3.78
C SER A 17 18.12 -28.02 3.28
N SER A 18 18.31 -27.71 1.99
CA SER A 18 19.63 -27.44 1.40
C SER A 18 20.06 -25.97 1.47
N LYS A 19 19.24 -25.09 2.08
CA LYS A 19 19.47 -23.64 2.16
C LYS A 19 19.80 -23.22 3.60
N LEU A 20 20.20 -21.95 3.74
CA LEU A 20 20.52 -21.31 5.03
C LEU A 20 19.41 -21.49 6.09
N ILE A 21 18.17 -21.56 5.66
CA ILE A 21 16.98 -21.76 6.51
C ILE A 21 16.67 -23.23 6.82
N GLY A 22 17.58 -24.16 6.52
CA GLY A 22 17.37 -25.59 6.75
C GLY A 22 17.03 -25.97 8.19
N GLY A 23 17.50 -25.17 9.17
CA GLY A 23 17.16 -25.33 10.59
C GLY A 23 15.72 -24.95 10.94
N GLU A 24 15.09 -24.04 10.19
CA GLU A 24 13.72 -23.54 10.41
C GLU A 24 12.78 -23.91 9.24
N LYS A 25 13.13 -24.94 8.48
CA LYS A 25 12.44 -25.34 7.25
C LYS A 25 10.96 -25.65 7.47
N GLU A 26 10.58 -26.19 8.62
CA GLU A 26 9.19 -26.56 8.94
C GLU A 26 8.31 -25.32 9.09
N PHE A 27 8.85 -24.27 9.73
CA PHE A 27 8.17 -23.00 9.92
C PHE A 27 7.98 -22.25 8.60
N PHE A 28 9.02 -22.15 7.78
CA PHE A 28 8.89 -21.50 6.48
C PHE A 28 8.07 -22.33 5.48
N ALA A 29 8.11 -23.66 5.56
CA ALA A 29 7.30 -24.52 4.71
C ALA A 29 5.80 -24.31 4.95
N SER A 30 5.36 -24.13 6.20
CA SER A 30 3.94 -23.86 6.49
C SER A 30 3.51 -22.50 5.91
N ILE A 31 4.33 -21.46 6.10
CA ILE A 31 4.09 -20.11 5.54
C ILE A 31 3.97 -20.13 4.02
N VAL A 32 4.89 -20.82 3.33
CA VAL A 32 4.88 -20.89 1.86
C VAL A 32 3.63 -21.62 1.37
N VAL A 33 3.24 -22.72 2.02
CA VAL A 33 2.03 -23.45 1.63
C VAL A 33 0.79 -22.59 1.84
N ASP A 34 0.70 -21.86 2.95
CA ASP A 34 -0.42 -20.96 3.21
C ASP A 34 -0.48 -19.78 2.22
N ALA A 35 0.67 -19.23 1.83
CA ALA A 35 0.74 -18.19 0.80
C ALA A 35 0.25 -18.70 -0.58
N VAL A 36 0.65 -19.91 -0.98
CA VAL A 36 0.23 -20.53 -2.25
C VAL A 36 -1.26 -20.86 -2.22
N LEU A 37 -1.77 -21.37 -1.09
CA LEU A 37 -3.20 -21.64 -0.92
C LEU A 37 -4.05 -20.36 -0.98
N ALA A 38 -3.53 -19.23 -0.48
CA ALA A 38 -4.23 -17.96 -0.53
C ALA A 38 -4.40 -17.43 -1.97
N ILE A 39 -3.39 -17.61 -2.83
CA ILE A 39 -3.44 -17.16 -4.23
C ILE A 39 -4.31 -18.08 -5.11
N GLY A 40 -4.45 -19.35 -4.72
CA GLY A 40 -5.30 -20.31 -5.41
C GLY A 40 -4.69 -20.83 -6.71
N ASN A 41 -5.51 -20.96 -7.76
CA ASN A 41 -5.10 -21.51 -9.07
C ASN A 41 -4.45 -20.47 -9.99
N ASP A 42 -4.06 -19.33 -9.46
CA ASP A 42 -3.45 -18.27 -10.23
C ASP A 42 -1.92 -18.43 -10.22
N ASP A 43 -1.34 -18.76 -11.37
CA ASP A 43 0.11 -18.95 -11.53
C ASP A 43 0.91 -17.64 -11.47
N ARG A 44 0.25 -16.50 -11.14
CA ARG A 44 0.91 -15.20 -10.99
C ARG A 44 1.76 -15.16 -9.71
N LEU A 45 3.02 -15.60 -9.83
CA LEU A 45 4.06 -15.44 -8.80
C LEU A 45 4.20 -13.99 -8.31
N ASN A 46 3.88 -13.01 -9.17
CA ASN A 46 3.91 -11.59 -8.83
C ASN A 46 2.94 -11.22 -7.70
N MET A 47 1.92 -12.04 -7.41
CA MET A 47 0.97 -11.81 -6.31
C MET A 47 1.51 -12.27 -4.94
N ILE A 48 2.64 -13.00 -4.91
CA ILE A 48 3.40 -13.27 -3.69
C ILE A 48 4.40 -12.13 -3.50
N GLY A 49 4.12 -11.25 -2.53
CA GLY A 49 5.09 -10.25 -2.08
C GLY A 49 6.06 -10.86 -1.06
N ILE A 50 7.36 -10.60 -1.21
CA ILE A 50 8.34 -10.89 -0.17
C ILE A 50 8.92 -9.55 0.30
N LYS A 51 8.77 -9.24 1.59
CA LYS A 51 9.30 -8.03 2.20
C LYS A 51 10.34 -8.42 3.25
N LYS A 52 11.57 -7.98 3.05
CA LYS A 52 12.69 -8.26 3.93
C LYS A 52 12.83 -7.13 4.94
N VAL A 53 12.86 -7.46 6.22
CA VAL A 53 13.01 -6.49 7.29
C VAL A 53 14.15 -6.91 8.21
N PRO A 54 15.28 -6.17 8.21
CA PRO A 54 16.41 -6.51 9.05
C PRO A 54 16.09 -6.37 10.54
N GLY A 55 16.78 -7.18 11.34
CA GLY A 55 16.68 -7.24 12.79
C GLY A 55 15.60 -8.21 13.28
N GLY A 56 15.82 -8.78 14.46
CA GLY A 56 14.96 -9.81 15.07
C GLY A 56 15.36 -11.23 14.67
N ASN A 57 14.50 -12.19 14.98
CA ASN A 57 14.72 -13.61 14.71
C ASN A 57 14.01 -14.06 13.43
N MET A 58 14.50 -15.13 12.80
CA MET A 58 13.84 -15.71 11.62
C MET A 58 12.40 -16.17 11.89
N ARG A 59 12.13 -16.64 13.12
CA ARG A 59 10.79 -17.06 13.57
C ARG A 59 9.82 -15.90 13.78
N ASP A 60 10.29 -14.65 13.78
CA ASP A 60 9.41 -13.47 13.84
C ASP A 60 8.82 -13.12 12.47
N SER A 61 9.17 -13.87 11.42
CA SER A 61 8.58 -13.74 10.09
C SER A 61 7.12 -14.19 10.12
N PHE A 62 6.26 -13.55 9.32
CA PHE A 62 4.84 -13.90 9.28
C PHE A 62 4.24 -13.74 7.89
N LEU A 63 3.12 -14.43 7.69
CA LEU A 63 2.30 -14.33 6.49
C LEU A 63 1.19 -13.29 6.71
N VAL A 64 1.00 -12.43 5.72
CA VAL A 64 -0.15 -11.53 5.61
C VAL A 64 -1.05 -12.07 4.50
N ASN A 65 -2.29 -12.40 4.87
CA ASN A 65 -3.35 -12.79 3.92
C ASN A 65 -3.94 -11.55 3.26
N GLY A 66 -3.13 -10.94 2.40
CA GLY A 66 -3.39 -9.67 1.74
C GLY A 66 -2.08 -9.02 1.32
N VAL A 67 -2.00 -7.70 1.48
CA VAL A 67 -0.84 -6.93 1.03
C VAL A 67 -0.19 -6.22 2.20
N ALA A 68 1.13 -6.36 2.29
CA ALA A 68 1.93 -5.55 3.18
C ALA A 68 3.05 -4.86 2.40
N PHE A 69 3.16 -3.55 2.57
CA PHE A 69 4.27 -2.79 2.01
C PHE A 69 4.86 -1.85 3.04
N LYS A 70 6.17 -1.61 2.89
CA LYS A 70 6.92 -0.70 3.73
C LYS A 70 6.33 0.70 3.54
N LYS A 71 6.12 1.37 4.66
CA LYS A 71 5.74 2.78 4.69
C LYS A 71 6.70 3.60 3.80
N THR A 72 6.12 4.30 2.85
CA THR A 72 6.81 5.22 1.96
C THR A 72 6.99 6.59 2.63
N PHE A 73 7.63 7.53 1.95
CA PHE A 73 7.92 8.86 2.49
C PHE A 73 6.70 9.51 3.15
N SER A 74 6.87 10.04 4.36
CA SER A 74 5.79 10.74 5.08
C SER A 74 6.14 12.18 5.31
N TYR A 75 5.16 13.01 4.99
CA TYR A 75 5.14 14.45 5.17
C TYR A 75 4.58 14.84 6.54
N ALA A 76 4.61 16.12 6.87
CA ALA A 76 4.13 16.62 8.16
C ALA A 76 2.62 16.33 8.35
N GLY A 77 2.20 15.96 9.57
CA GLY A 77 0.79 15.62 9.89
C GLY A 77 0.47 14.11 9.89
N PHE A 78 1.39 13.27 9.43
CA PHE A 78 1.20 11.82 9.40
C PHE A 78 0.89 11.19 10.76
N GLU A 79 1.55 11.64 11.83
CA GLU A 79 1.35 11.04 13.15
C GLU A 79 -0.05 11.25 13.72
N GLN A 80 -0.78 12.25 13.19
CA GLN A 80 -2.16 12.55 13.56
C GLN A 80 -3.17 11.68 12.83
N GLN A 81 -2.76 11.00 11.73
CA GLN A 81 -3.65 10.13 10.98
C GLN A 81 -3.95 8.84 11.76
N PRO A 82 -5.20 8.33 11.71
CA PRO A 82 -5.52 7.06 12.33
C PRO A 82 -4.73 5.91 11.69
N LYS A 83 -4.15 5.06 12.52
CA LYS A 83 -3.29 3.94 12.09
C LYS A 83 -4.03 2.62 11.93
N LYS A 84 -5.31 2.59 12.28
CA LYS A 84 -6.14 1.39 12.20
C LYS A 84 -7.53 1.75 11.72
N PHE A 85 -8.00 1.04 10.70
CA PHE A 85 -9.36 1.15 10.21
C PHE A 85 -10.00 -0.22 10.12
N VAL A 86 -11.30 -0.28 10.39
CA VAL A 86 -12.14 -1.46 10.20
C VAL A 86 -13.07 -1.17 9.03
N ASN A 87 -13.10 -2.05 8.04
CA ASN A 87 -13.83 -1.90 6.79
C ASN A 87 -13.58 -0.58 6.04
N PRO A 88 -12.31 -0.15 5.82
CA PRO A 88 -12.04 1.07 5.07
C PRO A 88 -12.33 0.93 3.58
N LYS A 89 -12.81 2.01 2.97
CA LYS A 89 -12.78 2.22 1.52
C LYS A 89 -11.40 2.73 1.10
N ILE A 90 -10.82 2.13 0.07
CA ILE A 90 -9.46 2.37 -0.39
C ILE A 90 -9.49 2.98 -1.79
N LEU A 91 -8.91 4.16 -1.96
CA LEU A 91 -8.73 4.81 -3.24
C LEU A 91 -7.29 4.65 -3.71
N LEU A 92 -7.12 4.11 -4.91
CA LEU A 92 -5.83 3.88 -5.54
C LEU A 92 -5.64 4.88 -6.68
N LEU A 93 -4.60 5.70 -6.59
CA LEU A 93 -4.33 6.80 -7.50
C LEU A 93 -2.97 6.63 -8.20
N ASN A 94 -2.91 7.13 -9.42
CA ASN A 94 -1.68 7.32 -10.18
C ASN A 94 -1.53 8.81 -10.57
N ILE A 95 -1.78 9.68 -9.60
CA ILE A 95 -1.69 11.13 -9.75
C ILE A 95 -0.91 11.75 -8.61
N GLU A 96 -0.28 12.88 -8.88
CA GLU A 96 0.40 13.65 -7.86
C GLU A 96 -0.56 14.61 -7.18
N LEU A 97 -0.51 14.67 -5.85
CA LEU A 97 -1.30 15.57 -5.01
C LEU A 97 -0.38 16.62 -4.38
N GLU A 98 0.43 17.28 -5.20
CA GLU A 98 1.33 18.36 -4.79
C GLU A 98 1.00 19.66 -5.52
N LEU A 99 1.24 20.79 -4.85
CA LEU A 99 1.22 22.11 -5.46
C LEU A 99 2.44 22.26 -6.35
N LYS A 100 2.30 21.81 -7.59
CA LYS A 100 3.21 22.15 -8.67
C LYS A 100 2.67 23.38 -9.37
N SER A 101 3.46 24.44 -9.37
CA SER A 101 3.40 25.40 -10.48
C SER A 101 3.69 24.59 -11.74
N GLU A 102 2.80 24.60 -12.72
CA GLU A 102 3.03 23.93 -14.01
C GLU A 102 4.33 24.48 -14.62
N LYS A 103 5.42 23.72 -14.46
CA LYS A 103 6.79 24.20 -14.68
C LYS A 103 7.28 24.04 -16.12
N GLU A 104 6.46 23.56 -17.04
CA GLU A 104 6.88 23.35 -18.42
C GLU A 104 5.94 24.09 -19.38
N ASN A 105 6.35 25.30 -19.76
CA ASN A 105 5.94 26.06 -20.97
C ASN A 105 4.67 26.94 -20.93
N ALA A 106 4.12 27.29 -19.76
CA ALA A 106 3.10 28.33 -19.69
C ALA A 106 3.74 29.73 -19.48
N GLU A 107 3.94 30.51 -20.56
CA GLU A 107 4.22 31.95 -20.43
C GLU A 107 2.95 32.65 -19.93
N ILE A 108 2.89 32.92 -18.63
CA ILE A 108 1.82 33.74 -18.06
C ILE A 108 2.19 35.22 -18.29
N ARG A 109 1.57 35.84 -19.29
CA ARG A 109 1.70 37.29 -19.55
C ARG A 109 0.70 38.05 -18.71
N LEU A 110 1.17 38.62 -17.61
CA LEU A 110 0.35 39.43 -16.70
C LEU A 110 0.38 40.89 -17.12
N SER A 111 -0.81 41.48 -17.26
CA SER A 111 -0.95 42.91 -17.58
C SER A 111 -1.23 43.77 -16.35
N ASP A 112 -1.72 43.15 -15.27
CA ASP A 112 -2.17 43.80 -14.04
C ASP A 112 -1.75 42.98 -12.81
N PRO A 113 -1.16 43.59 -11.76
CA PRO A 113 -0.86 42.92 -10.49
C PRO A 113 -2.04 42.16 -9.86
N LEU A 114 -3.29 42.60 -10.08
CA LEU A 114 -4.47 41.92 -9.54
C LEU A 114 -4.70 40.53 -10.16
N GLN A 115 -4.26 40.33 -11.41
CA GLN A 115 -4.36 39.03 -12.08
C GLN A 115 -3.41 38.00 -11.45
N TYR A 116 -2.29 38.44 -10.87
CA TYR A 116 -1.35 37.54 -10.19
C TYR A 116 -2.01 36.81 -9.02
N GLN A 117 -2.74 37.54 -8.16
CA GLN A 117 -3.43 36.94 -7.01
C GLN A 117 -4.48 35.92 -7.46
N SER A 118 -5.23 36.23 -8.53
CA SER A 118 -6.25 35.31 -9.06
C SER A 118 -5.67 33.98 -9.56
N ILE A 119 -4.44 33.99 -10.07
CA ILE A 119 -3.74 32.79 -10.52
C ILE A 119 -3.32 31.94 -9.33
N VAL A 120 -2.74 32.58 -8.30
CA VAL A 120 -2.38 31.88 -7.06
C VAL A 120 -3.62 31.23 -6.45
N ASP A 121 -4.71 31.96 -6.32
CA ASP A 121 -5.97 31.44 -5.77
C ASP A 121 -6.53 30.30 -6.64
N ALA A 122 -6.40 30.38 -7.97
CA ALA A 122 -6.80 29.31 -8.88
C ALA A 122 -5.97 28.03 -8.68
N GLU A 123 -4.64 28.13 -8.50
CA GLU A 123 -3.77 26.97 -8.21
C GLU A 123 -4.19 26.28 -6.91
N TRP A 124 -4.47 27.06 -5.86
CA TRP A 124 -4.98 26.53 -4.60
C TRP A 124 -6.34 25.83 -4.77
N ASN A 125 -7.27 26.46 -5.48
CA ASN A 125 -8.60 25.90 -5.73
C ASN A 125 -8.55 24.58 -6.49
N ILE A 126 -7.65 24.45 -7.48
CA ILE A 126 -7.48 23.19 -8.23
C ILE A 126 -7.07 22.05 -7.30
N ILE A 127 -6.17 22.30 -6.34
CA ILE A 127 -5.74 21.25 -5.41
C ILE A 127 -6.81 20.94 -4.39
N TYR A 128 -7.44 21.95 -3.80
CA TYR A 128 -8.55 21.71 -2.88
C TYR A 128 -9.70 20.96 -3.53
N ASP A 129 -10.04 21.25 -4.79
CA ASP A 129 -11.07 20.52 -5.53
C ASP A 129 -10.67 19.04 -5.74
N LYS A 130 -9.41 18.75 -6.08
CA LYS A 130 -8.92 17.37 -6.17
C LYS A 130 -9.02 16.63 -4.84
N LEU A 131 -8.61 17.27 -3.74
CA LEU A 131 -8.67 16.69 -2.41
C LEU A 131 -10.11 16.46 -1.94
N ASP A 132 -10.99 17.43 -2.18
CA ASP A 132 -12.41 17.35 -1.82
C ASP A 132 -13.13 16.24 -2.60
N LYS A 133 -12.79 16.03 -3.87
CA LYS A 133 -13.28 14.88 -4.66
C LYS A 133 -12.86 13.54 -4.04
N CYS A 134 -11.62 13.42 -3.58
CA CYS A 134 -11.17 12.23 -2.85
C CYS A 134 -11.96 12.02 -1.56
N VAL A 135 -12.24 13.08 -0.79
CA VAL A 135 -13.03 13.00 0.44
C VAL A 135 -14.48 12.61 0.15
N LYS A 136 -15.10 13.22 -0.87
CA LYS A 136 -16.47 12.96 -1.31
C LYS A 136 -16.68 11.53 -1.78
N SER A 137 -15.63 10.87 -2.29
CA SER A 137 -15.69 9.44 -2.60
C SER A 137 -15.92 8.54 -1.37
N GLY A 138 -15.73 9.06 -0.16
CA GLY A 138 -15.86 8.30 1.08
C GLY A 138 -14.67 7.37 1.36
N ALA A 139 -13.58 7.49 0.60
CA ALA A 139 -12.34 6.76 0.85
C ALA A 139 -11.71 7.18 2.18
N LYS A 140 -11.32 6.18 3.00
CA LYS A 140 -10.57 6.38 4.26
C LYS A 140 -9.08 6.16 4.10
N ILE A 141 -8.67 5.50 3.02
CA ILE A 141 -7.28 5.25 2.68
C ILE A 141 -7.06 5.72 1.26
N VAL A 142 -6.11 6.64 1.05
CA VAL A 142 -5.72 7.15 -0.27
C VAL A 142 -4.26 6.78 -0.53
N LEU A 143 -4.05 5.91 -1.51
CA LEU A 143 -2.70 5.52 -1.94
C LEU A 143 -2.42 6.15 -3.30
N SER A 144 -1.23 6.72 -3.47
CA SER A 144 -0.77 7.16 -4.78
C SER A 144 0.60 6.62 -5.13
N ARG A 145 0.77 6.27 -6.43
CA ARG A 145 2.10 5.98 -6.99
C ARG A 145 3.00 7.21 -6.95
N LEU A 146 2.43 8.40 -7.17
CA LEU A 146 3.18 9.66 -7.15
C LEU A 146 3.17 10.29 -5.75
N ALA A 147 3.87 11.40 -5.60
CA ALA A 147 3.97 12.08 -4.31
C ALA A 147 2.63 12.71 -3.88
N ILE A 148 2.41 12.74 -2.58
CA ILE A 148 1.30 13.43 -1.93
C ILE A 148 1.93 14.51 -1.06
N GLY A 149 1.61 15.79 -1.28
CA GLY A 149 2.29 16.89 -0.63
C GLY A 149 1.88 17.10 0.83
N ASP A 150 2.60 18.00 1.52
CA ASP A 150 2.30 18.39 2.90
C ASP A 150 0.87 18.90 3.05
N LEU A 151 0.42 19.77 2.12
CA LEU A 151 -0.94 20.33 2.13
C LEU A 151 -2.01 19.23 2.07
N ALA A 152 -1.84 18.28 1.16
CA ALA A 152 -2.75 17.15 1.01
C ALA A 152 -2.75 16.27 2.26
N THR A 153 -1.57 16.02 2.83
CA THR A 153 -1.40 15.21 4.04
C THR A 153 -2.12 15.83 5.24
N GLN A 154 -2.00 17.15 5.44
CA GLN A 154 -2.71 17.89 6.48
C GLN A 154 -4.23 17.87 6.25
N TYR A 155 -4.67 18.14 5.02
CA TYR A 155 -6.09 18.15 4.68
C TYR A 155 -6.78 16.80 4.92
N PHE A 156 -6.06 15.69 4.66
CA PHE A 156 -6.54 14.35 4.96
C PHE A 156 -6.46 14.00 6.45
N ALA A 157 -5.44 14.48 7.17
CA ALA A 157 -5.32 14.30 8.61
C ALA A 157 -6.51 14.92 9.37
N ASP A 158 -6.94 16.13 9.00
CA ASP A 158 -8.11 16.80 9.59
C ASP A 158 -9.45 16.03 9.38
N ARG A 159 -9.47 15.05 8.47
CA ARG A 159 -10.67 14.28 8.07
C ARG A 159 -10.58 12.81 8.43
N ASP A 160 -9.57 12.43 9.23
CA ASP A 160 -9.29 11.04 9.60
C ASP A 160 -9.13 10.12 8.38
N ILE A 161 -8.43 10.61 7.35
CA ILE A 161 -8.09 9.85 6.13
C ILE A 161 -6.59 9.58 6.16
N PHE A 162 -6.23 8.32 5.97
CA PHE A 162 -4.83 7.92 5.82
C PHE A 162 -4.38 8.12 4.38
N CYS A 163 -3.21 8.72 4.18
CA CYS A 163 -2.63 8.86 2.85
C CYS A 163 -1.17 8.38 2.79
N ALA A 164 -0.81 7.71 1.69
CA ALA A 164 0.57 7.36 1.40
C ALA A 164 0.89 7.58 -0.08
N GLY A 165 1.89 8.43 -0.34
CA GLY A 165 2.43 8.68 -1.68
C GLY A 165 3.67 7.85 -1.97
N ARG A 166 4.16 7.89 -3.22
CA ARG A 166 5.36 7.16 -3.68
C ARG A 166 5.27 5.64 -3.47
N VAL A 167 4.06 5.07 -3.56
CA VAL A 167 3.86 3.62 -3.51
C VAL A 167 4.42 3.00 -4.79
N THR A 168 5.12 1.88 -4.69
CA THR A 168 5.64 1.19 -5.88
C THR A 168 4.47 0.69 -6.74
N GLU A 169 4.66 0.67 -8.05
CA GLU A 169 3.60 0.22 -8.97
C GLU A 169 3.18 -1.23 -8.69
N GLU A 170 4.15 -2.11 -8.39
CA GLU A 170 3.89 -3.50 -8.03
C GLU A 170 3.02 -3.61 -6.76
N ASP A 171 3.33 -2.85 -5.72
CA ASP A 171 2.54 -2.88 -4.49
C ASP A 171 1.14 -2.30 -4.72
N LEU A 172 1.01 -1.25 -5.54
CA LEU A 172 -0.28 -0.66 -5.87
C LEU A 172 -1.17 -1.64 -6.67
N GLN A 173 -0.59 -2.37 -7.63
CA GLN A 173 -1.29 -3.41 -8.39
C GLN A 173 -1.70 -4.59 -7.50
N ARG A 174 -0.85 -4.99 -6.53
CA ARG A 174 -1.21 -5.99 -5.54
C ARG A 174 -2.37 -5.53 -4.67
N VAL A 175 -2.36 -4.29 -4.18
CA VAL A 175 -3.48 -3.75 -3.39
C VAL A 175 -4.76 -3.73 -4.22
N ALA A 176 -4.69 -3.31 -5.49
CA ALA A 176 -5.82 -3.35 -6.43
C ALA A 176 -6.39 -4.77 -6.56
N ALA A 177 -5.53 -5.75 -6.85
CA ALA A 177 -5.93 -7.15 -6.97
C ALA A 177 -6.53 -7.73 -5.68
N ALA A 178 -5.96 -7.39 -4.52
CA ALA A 178 -6.41 -7.88 -3.22
C ALA A 178 -7.78 -7.30 -2.84
N THR A 179 -7.92 -5.98 -2.95
CA THR A 179 -9.05 -5.21 -2.43
C THR A 179 -10.21 -5.11 -3.43
N GLY A 180 -9.98 -5.51 -4.68
CA GLY A 180 -10.94 -5.35 -5.79
C GLY A 180 -10.98 -3.93 -6.37
N GLY A 181 -10.15 -3.01 -5.87
CA GLY A 181 -10.10 -1.63 -6.35
C GLY A 181 -9.39 -1.50 -7.69
N THR A 182 -9.66 -0.41 -8.42
CA THR A 182 -8.99 -0.08 -9.68
C THR A 182 -8.14 1.17 -9.54
N VAL A 183 -6.91 1.15 -10.05
CA VAL A 183 -6.01 2.32 -10.03
C VAL A 183 -6.53 3.40 -10.97
N GLN A 184 -6.79 4.59 -10.43
CA GLN A 184 -7.29 5.74 -11.18
C GLN A 184 -6.19 6.74 -11.51
N THR A 185 -6.21 7.25 -12.74
CA THR A 185 -5.32 8.33 -13.22
C THR A 185 -5.97 9.71 -13.13
N SER A 186 -7.19 9.80 -12.59
CA SER A 186 -7.94 11.04 -12.41
C SER A 186 -8.74 10.98 -11.11
N VAL A 187 -9.00 12.15 -10.51
CA VAL A 187 -9.93 12.30 -9.36
C VAL A 187 -11.38 12.50 -9.80
N ASN A 188 -11.62 12.66 -11.10
CA ASN A 188 -12.97 12.86 -11.63
C ASN A 188 -13.65 11.50 -11.79
N ASN A 189 -14.95 11.43 -11.51
CA ASN A 189 -15.78 10.22 -11.63
C ASN A 189 -15.32 9.04 -10.76
N ILE A 190 -14.88 9.31 -9.53
CA ILE A 190 -14.66 8.25 -8.55
C ILE A 190 -16.04 7.70 -8.14
N ILE A 191 -16.37 6.51 -8.65
CA ILE A 191 -17.57 5.76 -8.27
C ILE A 191 -17.22 4.72 -7.20
N ASP A 192 -18.20 4.32 -6.41
CA ASP A 192 -18.03 3.36 -5.32
C ASP A 192 -17.50 1.99 -5.79
N GLU A 193 -17.80 1.58 -7.02
CA GLU A 193 -17.34 0.31 -7.60
C GLU A 193 -15.83 0.26 -7.89
N ILE A 194 -15.19 1.44 -8.02
CA ILE A 194 -13.75 1.55 -8.28
C ILE A 194 -12.96 1.42 -6.97
N LEU A 195 -13.60 1.71 -5.83
CA LEU A 195 -12.95 1.73 -4.53
C LEU A 195 -12.69 0.30 -4.05
N GLY A 196 -11.48 0.07 -3.55
CA GLY A 196 -11.13 -1.17 -2.89
C GLY A 196 -11.75 -1.24 -1.49
N SER A 197 -11.92 -2.46 -0.98
CA SER A 197 -12.29 -2.69 0.42
C SER A 197 -11.38 -3.75 1.06
N CYS A 198 -11.21 -3.67 2.37
CA CYS A 198 -10.60 -4.71 3.19
C CYS A 198 -11.27 -4.76 4.55
N GLU A 199 -11.18 -5.88 5.27
CA GLU A 199 -11.74 -6.00 6.63
C GLU A 199 -10.98 -5.11 7.63
N VAL A 200 -9.66 -5.17 7.59
CA VAL A 200 -8.80 -4.43 8.53
C VAL A 200 -7.61 -3.85 7.81
N PHE A 201 -7.39 -2.57 8.02
CA PHE A 201 -6.12 -1.91 7.75
C PHE A 201 -5.43 -1.59 9.05
N GLU A 202 -4.14 -1.91 9.16
CA GLU A 202 -3.30 -1.47 10.25
C GLU A 202 -1.91 -1.04 9.78
N GLU A 203 -1.41 0.04 10.36
CA GLU A 203 0.02 0.36 10.32
C GLU A 203 0.68 -0.27 11.54
N ARG A 204 1.56 -1.25 11.31
CA ARG A 204 2.31 -1.92 12.36
C ARG A 204 3.80 -1.64 12.23
N GLN A 205 4.45 -1.38 13.35
CA GLN A 205 5.90 -1.33 13.40
C GLN A 205 6.49 -2.74 13.38
N VAL A 206 7.37 -3.00 12.42
CA VAL A 206 8.09 -4.26 12.26
C VAL A 206 9.59 -3.92 12.24
N GLY A 207 10.28 -4.20 13.34
CA GLY A 207 11.67 -3.75 13.53
C GLY A 207 11.75 -2.23 13.61
N ASN A 208 12.62 -1.63 12.78
CA ASN A 208 12.81 -0.18 12.70
C ASN A 208 11.90 0.48 11.65
N GLU A 209 11.13 -0.30 10.92
CA GLU A 209 10.29 0.18 9.82
C GLU A 209 8.81 0.03 10.17
N ARG A 210 7.96 0.85 9.55
CA ARG A 210 6.51 0.69 9.66
C ARG A 210 5.96 0.10 8.38
N PHE A 211 4.99 -0.80 8.51
CA PHE A 211 4.35 -1.48 7.41
C PHE A 211 2.86 -1.19 7.43
N ASN A 212 2.34 -0.89 6.24
CA ASN A 212 0.91 -0.81 6.00
C ASN A 212 0.43 -2.20 5.64
N ILE A 213 -0.47 -2.75 6.46
CA ILE A 213 -0.95 -4.12 6.36
C ILE A 213 -2.45 -4.10 6.06
N PHE A 214 -2.81 -4.70 4.93
CA PHE A 214 -4.20 -4.91 4.50
C PHE A 214 -4.55 -6.39 4.75
N ASN A 215 -5.47 -6.62 5.68
CA ASN A 215 -5.95 -7.96 6.06
C ASN A 215 -7.42 -8.13 5.66
N GLY A 216 -7.80 -9.37 5.35
CA GLY A 216 -9.18 -9.74 5.05
C GLY A 216 -9.68 -9.05 3.77
N CYS A 217 -8.93 -9.17 2.69
CA CYS A 217 -9.31 -8.59 1.41
C CYS A 217 -10.26 -9.53 0.65
N PRO A 218 -11.38 -9.04 0.08
CA PRO A 218 -12.46 -9.87 -0.44
C PRO A 218 -12.06 -10.71 -1.66
N SER A 219 -11.16 -10.21 -2.52
CA SER A 219 -10.67 -10.99 -3.67
C SER A 219 -9.64 -12.03 -3.27
N GLY A 220 -8.95 -11.87 -2.12
CA GLY A 220 -8.08 -12.88 -1.51
C GLY A 220 -6.84 -13.34 -2.29
N GLN A 221 -6.66 -12.94 -3.56
CA GLN A 221 -5.67 -13.49 -4.50
C GLN A 221 -4.23 -13.00 -4.30
N THR A 222 -3.89 -12.45 -3.13
CA THR A 222 -2.54 -11.93 -2.86
C THR A 222 -2.08 -12.34 -1.48
N ALA A 223 -0.80 -12.63 -1.36
CA ALA A 223 -0.17 -12.95 -0.09
C ALA A 223 1.14 -12.18 0.03
N THR A 224 1.45 -11.66 1.22
CA THR A 224 2.75 -11.04 1.48
C THR A 224 3.44 -11.75 2.63
N ILE A 225 4.64 -12.25 2.37
CA ILE A 225 5.52 -12.83 3.38
C ILE A 225 6.46 -11.73 3.87
N VAL A 226 6.35 -11.40 5.16
CA VAL A 226 7.27 -10.47 5.83
C VAL A 226 8.36 -11.30 6.50
N LEU A 227 9.57 -11.24 5.96
CA LEU A 227 10.73 -11.96 6.45
C LEU A 227 11.54 -11.11 7.44
N ARG A 228 11.90 -11.71 8.57
CA ARG A 228 12.75 -11.16 9.62
C ARG A 228 14.04 -11.96 9.73
N GLY A 229 15.11 -11.34 10.20
CA GLY A 229 16.38 -12.01 10.43
C GLY A 229 17.47 -11.05 10.93
N GLY A 230 18.55 -11.62 11.46
CA GLY A 230 19.61 -10.82 12.08
C GLY A 230 20.40 -9.94 11.10
N ALA A 231 20.66 -10.44 9.88
CA ALA A 231 21.39 -9.70 8.85
C ALA A 231 20.71 -9.85 7.49
N ASP A 232 20.83 -8.84 6.62
CA ASP A 232 20.22 -8.82 5.29
C ASP A 232 20.64 -10.01 4.41
N GLN A 233 21.84 -10.56 4.60
CA GLN A 233 22.31 -11.73 3.86
C GLN A 233 21.59 -13.04 4.25
N PHE A 234 20.95 -13.06 5.42
CA PHE A 234 20.19 -14.21 5.91
C PHE A 234 18.69 -14.11 5.58
N ILE A 235 18.25 -13.02 4.94
CA ILE A 235 16.86 -12.71 4.60
C ILE A 235 16.69 -12.64 3.08
#